data_AF-A0A9Q9ICF4-F1
#
_entry.id   AF-A0A9Q9ICF4-F1
#
_cell.length_a   1.000
_cell.length_b   1.000
_cell.length_c   1.000
_cell.angle_alpha   90.00
_cell.angle_beta   90.00
_cell.angle_gamma   90.00
#
_symmetry.space_group_name_H-M   'P 1'
#
loop_
_entity.id
_entity.type
_entity.pdbx_description
1 polymer ?
#
loop_
_entity_poly.entity_id
_entity_poly.type
_entity_poly.pdbx_seq_one_letter_code
_entity_poly.pdbx_strand_id
1 'polypeptide(L)'
;MDPNVDPDKLVEDALRQMRQVEDFQRRSAAMIGRGEALDGLVTAEARGDAGLSQITIDPRAMRTSSQDLGEATLRAAQGALEDLRRQTMEAMREVLGDDVMAAVDGTGDPGKLVAEAEQRFQMSADEAMETLERLRRQGGY
;
A
#
# COMPACT_ATOMS: atom_id res chain seq x y z
N MET A 1 -21.74 -22.28 23.37
CA MET A 1 -20.54 -21.64 23.92
C MET A 1 -20.41 -20.35 23.15
N ASP A 2 -21.20 -19.37 23.54
CA ASP A 2 -21.32 -18.10 22.83
C ASP A 2 -20.05 -17.29 23.07
N PRO A 3 -19.29 -16.91 22.02
CA PRO A 3 -18.30 -15.88 22.19
C PRO A 3 -19.09 -14.60 22.51
N ASN A 4 -19.09 -14.20 23.77
CA ASN A 4 -19.62 -12.92 24.21
C ASN A 4 -18.74 -11.82 23.61
N VAL A 5 -19.02 -11.50 22.36
CA VAL A 5 -18.44 -10.38 21.64
C VAL A 5 -19.03 -9.12 22.26
N ASP A 6 -18.20 -8.43 23.04
CA ASP A 6 -18.58 -7.19 23.71
C ASP A 6 -18.68 -6.07 22.65
N PRO A 7 -19.90 -5.57 22.36
CA PRO A 7 -20.12 -4.59 21.30
C PRO A 7 -19.35 -3.30 21.55
N ASP A 8 -19.14 -2.92 22.81
CA ASP A 8 -18.40 -1.71 23.16
C ASP A 8 -16.91 -1.87 22.83
N LYS A 9 -16.33 -3.04 23.12
CA LYS A 9 -14.94 -3.35 22.74
C LYS A 9 -14.75 -3.40 21.23
N LEU A 10 -15.70 -3.99 20.50
CA LEU A 10 -15.64 -3.99 19.03
C LEU A 10 -15.61 -2.59 18.45
N VAL A 11 -16.44 -1.69 18.97
CA VAL A 11 -16.48 -0.29 18.51
C VAL A 11 -15.17 0.42 18.86
N GLU A 12 -14.64 0.23 20.07
CA GLU A 12 -13.35 0.80 20.48
C GLU A 12 -12.18 0.33 19.60
N ASP A 13 -12.13 -0.96 19.28
CA ASP A 13 -11.09 -1.55 18.43
C ASP A 13 -11.22 -1.06 16.98
N ALA A 14 -12.43 -1.00 16.44
CA ALA A 14 -12.69 -0.43 15.11
C ALA A 14 -12.25 1.04 15.03
N LEU A 15 -12.60 1.85 16.02
CA LEU A 15 -12.19 3.26 16.08
C LEU A 15 -10.67 3.42 16.22
N ARG A 16 -9.99 2.51 16.95
CA ARG A 16 -8.53 2.49 17.06
C ARG A 16 -7.88 2.19 15.72
N GLN A 17 -8.39 1.18 15.02
CA GLN A 17 -7.89 0.77 13.71
C GLN A 17 -8.09 1.87 12.66
N MET A 18 -9.24 2.55 12.66
CA MET A 18 -9.49 3.69 11.77
C MET A 18 -8.47 4.82 11.98
N ARG A 19 -8.16 5.18 13.23
CA ARG A 19 -7.14 6.21 13.54
C ARG A 19 -5.75 5.80 13.04
N GLN A 20 -5.39 4.53 13.20
CA GLN A 20 -4.12 3.99 12.72
C GLN A 20 -3.99 4.06 11.19
N VAL A 21 -5.07 3.71 10.47
CA VAL A 21 -5.11 3.82 8.99
C VAL A 21 -5.02 5.27 8.53
N GLU A 22 -5.74 6.19 9.18
CA GLU A 22 -5.69 7.61 8.84
C GLU A 22 -4.29 8.20 9.07
N ASP A 23 -3.63 7.82 10.17
CA ASP A 23 -2.27 8.25 10.45
C ASP A 23 -1.26 7.68 9.46
N PHE A 24 -1.41 6.41 9.08
CA PHE A 24 -0.62 5.80 8.01
C PHE A 24 -0.80 6.53 6.68
N GLN A 25 -2.03 6.84 6.27
CA GLN A 25 -2.29 7.57 5.03
C GLN A 25 -1.61 8.95 5.02
N ARG A 26 -1.69 9.69 6.13
CA ARG A 26 -1.01 10.99 6.27
C ARG A 26 0.51 10.85 6.20
N ARG A 27 1.08 9.89 6.93
CA ARG A 27 2.53 9.64 6.94
C ARG A 27 3.01 9.23 5.55
N SER A 28 2.30 8.33 4.88
CA SER A 28 2.61 7.83 3.53
C SER A 28 2.62 8.95 2.49
N ALA A 29 1.61 9.85 2.50
CA ALA A 29 1.57 10.99 1.59
C ALA A 29 2.75 11.97 1.77
N ALA A 30 3.30 12.05 2.98
CA ALA A 30 4.45 12.90 3.29
C ALA A 30 5.81 12.22 3.01
N MET A 31 5.85 10.91 2.72
CA MET A 31 7.11 10.20 2.44
C MET A 31 7.71 10.63 1.11
N ILE A 32 9.05 10.70 1.11
CA ILE A 32 9.85 11.02 -0.06
C ILE A 32 10.94 9.96 -0.17
N GLY A 33 10.85 9.12 -1.20
CA GLY A 33 11.93 8.25 -1.62
C GLY A 33 12.95 9.00 -2.44
N ARG A 34 14.24 8.73 -2.23
CA ARG A 34 15.35 9.35 -2.94
C ARG A 34 16.24 8.31 -3.59
N GLY A 35 16.71 8.64 -4.78
CA GLY A 35 17.70 7.84 -5.50
C GLY A 35 18.74 8.72 -6.15
N GLU A 36 19.95 8.18 -6.28
CA GLU A 36 21.08 8.88 -6.87
C GLU A 36 21.89 7.97 -7.79
N ALA A 37 22.55 8.58 -8.76
CA ALA A 37 23.48 7.93 -9.67
C ALA A 37 24.60 8.91 -10.05
N LEU A 38 25.69 8.37 -10.61
CA LEU A 38 26.90 9.13 -10.96
C LEU A 38 27.39 9.98 -9.78
N ASP A 39 27.55 9.37 -8.61
CA ASP A 39 28.05 10.03 -7.40
C ASP A 39 27.26 11.30 -7.01
N GLY A 40 25.93 11.22 -7.14
CA GLY A 40 25.02 12.31 -6.79
C GLY A 40 24.86 13.38 -7.87
N LEU A 41 25.47 13.21 -9.05
CA LEU A 41 25.26 14.13 -10.17
C LEU A 41 23.90 13.97 -10.84
N VAL A 42 23.24 12.83 -10.66
CA VAL A 42 21.85 12.63 -11.04
C VAL A 42 21.09 12.16 -9.82
N THR A 43 20.05 12.91 -9.43
CA THR A 43 19.18 12.56 -8.30
C THR A 43 17.73 12.50 -8.74
N ALA A 44 16.95 11.69 -8.05
CA ALA A 44 15.50 11.60 -8.24
C ALA A 44 14.78 11.56 -6.90
N GLU A 45 13.56 12.10 -6.89
CA GLU A 45 12.65 12.05 -5.76
C GLU A 45 11.32 11.43 -6.20
N ALA A 46 10.77 10.56 -5.36
CA ALA A 46 9.44 10.00 -5.50
C ALA A 46 8.62 10.29 -4.25
N ARG A 47 7.38 10.73 -4.41
CA ARG A 47 6.47 11.07 -3.33
C ARG A 47 5.35 10.03 -3.21
N GLY A 48 4.93 9.73 -1.99
CA GLY A 48 3.89 8.72 -1.72
C GLY A 48 2.53 8.98 -2.40
N ASP A 49 2.19 10.24 -2.67
CA ASP A 49 0.92 10.65 -3.31
C ASP A 49 1.01 10.84 -4.84
N ALA A 50 2.22 10.96 -5.40
CA ALA A 50 2.44 11.38 -6.79
C ALA A 50 3.36 10.45 -7.59
N GLY A 51 4.02 9.49 -6.94
CA GLY A 51 5.07 8.69 -7.57
C GLY A 51 6.32 9.52 -7.87
N LEU A 52 7.00 9.26 -8.97
CA LEU A 52 8.21 10.00 -9.35
C LEU A 52 7.88 11.50 -9.56
N SER A 53 8.42 12.38 -8.70
CA SER A 53 8.05 13.79 -8.64
C SER A 53 9.14 14.73 -9.15
N GLN A 54 10.42 14.33 -9.08
CA GLN A 54 11.52 15.17 -9.50
C GLN A 54 12.72 14.36 -10.00
N ILE A 55 13.41 14.88 -11.01
CA ILE A 55 14.75 14.45 -11.43
C ILE A 55 15.62 15.70 -11.55
N THR A 56 16.81 15.66 -10.94
CA THR A 56 17.81 16.73 -11.04
C THR A 56 19.06 16.17 -11.69
N ILE A 57 19.57 16.86 -12.71
CA ILE A 57 20.79 16.51 -13.43
C ILE A 57 21.78 17.66 -13.28
N ASP A 58 22.91 17.40 -12.62
CA ASP A 58 24.02 18.34 -12.51
C ASP A 58 24.65 18.55 -13.91
N PRO A 59 25.02 19.79 -14.28
CA PRO A 59 25.67 20.08 -15.56
C PRO A 59 26.92 19.22 -15.85
N ARG A 60 27.61 18.74 -14.82
CA ARG A 60 28.76 17.84 -14.95
C ARG A 60 28.35 16.46 -15.49
N ALA A 61 27.17 15.94 -15.14
CA ALA A 61 26.65 14.69 -15.68
C ALA A 61 26.41 14.78 -17.19
N MET A 62 26.06 15.97 -17.71
CA MET A 62 25.84 16.20 -19.14
C MET A 62 27.12 16.10 -20.00
N ARG A 63 28.30 16.01 -19.36
CA ARG A 63 29.57 15.77 -20.05
C ARG A 63 29.82 14.29 -20.33
N THR A 64 29.02 13.41 -19.74
CA THR A 64 29.05 11.96 -20.00
C THR A 64 28.36 11.65 -21.33
N SER A 65 28.51 10.43 -21.85
CA SER A 65 27.75 10.00 -23.01
C SER A 65 26.24 10.05 -22.72
N SER A 66 25.43 10.27 -23.76
CA SER A 66 23.97 10.26 -23.63
C SER A 66 23.43 8.91 -23.15
N GLN A 67 24.12 7.81 -23.50
CA GLN A 67 23.78 6.47 -23.02
C GLN A 67 24.01 6.35 -21.52
N ASP A 68 25.20 6.73 -21.03
CA ASP A 68 25.53 6.64 -19.60
C ASP A 68 24.62 7.55 -18.76
N LEU A 69 24.29 8.74 -19.29
CA LEU A 69 23.36 9.67 -18.64
C LEU A 69 21.94 9.09 -18.57
N GLY A 70 21.48 8.42 -19.63
CA GLY A 70 20.20 7.72 -19.66
C GLY A 70 20.15 6.60 -18.61
N GLU A 71 21.19 5.76 -18.55
CA GLU A 71 21.31 4.69 -17.56
C GLU A 71 21.39 5.22 -16.13
N ALA A 72 22.13 6.31 -15.91
CA ALA A 72 22.19 6.98 -14.61
C ALA A 72 20.83 7.54 -14.18
N THR A 73 20.10 8.16 -15.10
CA THR A 73 18.76 8.70 -14.83
C THR A 73 17.78 7.60 -14.46
N LEU A 74 17.81 6.48 -15.18
CA LEU A 74 16.98 5.32 -14.86
C LEU A 74 17.32 4.75 -13.47
N ARG A 75 18.61 4.60 -13.16
CA ARG A 75 19.06 4.12 -11.84
C ARG A 75 18.62 5.04 -10.71
N ALA A 76 18.75 6.36 -10.86
CA ALA A 76 18.29 7.31 -9.85
C ALA A 76 16.77 7.20 -9.64
N ALA A 77 15.99 7.15 -10.72
CA ALA A 77 14.53 7.01 -10.62
C ALA A 77 14.10 5.68 -9.97
N GLN A 78 14.73 4.57 -10.32
CA GLN A 78 14.48 3.27 -9.68
C GLN A 78 14.83 3.31 -8.19
N GLY A 79 15.98 3.88 -7.84
CA GLY A 79 16.39 4.04 -6.44
C GLY A 79 15.38 4.86 -5.63
N ALA A 80 14.84 5.94 -6.19
CA ALA A 80 13.81 6.76 -5.54
C ALA A 80 12.52 5.98 -5.29
N LEU A 81 12.06 5.20 -6.26
CA LEU A 81 10.87 4.36 -6.12
C LEU A 81 11.08 3.21 -5.11
N GLU A 82 12.26 2.59 -5.13
CA GLU A 82 12.61 1.51 -4.19
C GLU A 82 12.73 2.02 -2.75
N ASP A 83 13.33 3.19 -2.56
CA ASP A 83 13.39 3.85 -1.26
C ASP A 83 11.99 4.20 -0.74
N LEU A 84 11.14 4.79 -1.58
CA LEU A 84 9.75 5.05 -1.21
C LEU A 84 9.01 3.76 -0.83
N ARG A 85 9.15 2.69 -1.62
CA ARG A 85 8.55 1.39 -1.32
C ARG A 85 9.04 0.84 0.02
N ARG A 86 10.34 0.94 0.30
CA ARG A 86 10.93 0.49 1.57
C ARG A 86 10.36 1.27 2.76
N GLN A 87 10.31 2.60 2.68
CA GLN A 87 9.74 3.46 3.72
C GLN A 87 8.26 3.15 3.97
N THR A 88 7.48 2.95 2.91
CA THR A 88 6.06 2.58 3.02
C THR A 88 5.88 1.24 3.72
N MET A 89 6.69 0.23 3.38
CA MET A 89 6.63 -1.09 4.01
C MET A 89 7.05 -1.04 5.49
N GLU A 90 8.03 -0.22 5.83
CA GLU A 90 8.46 0.00 7.22
C GLU A 90 7.36 0.68 8.05
N ALA A 91 6.71 1.71 7.49
CA ALA A 91 5.59 2.36 8.14
C ALA A 91 4.36 1.43 8.26
N MET A 92 4.10 0.56 7.28
CA MET A 92 3.06 -0.46 7.40
C MET A 92 3.35 -1.44 8.54
N ARG A 93 4.61 -1.92 8.68
CA ARG A 93 5.01 -2.80 9.79
C ARG A 93 4.78 -2.17 11.15
N GLU A 94 5.09 -0.88 11.30
CA GLU A 94 4.87 -0.14 12.55
C GLU A 94 3.40 -0.05 12.94
N VAL A 95 2.50 0.10 11.95
CA VAL A 95 1.06 0.34 12.18
C VAL A 95 0.27 -0.96 12.35
N LEU A 96 0.55 -1.96 11.53
CA LEU A 96 -0.22 -3.20 11.43
C LEU A 96 0.39 -4.37 12.22
N GLY A 97 1.66 -4.27 12.63
CA GLY A 97 2.42 -5.35 13.24
C GLY A 97 2.89 -6.41 12.24
N ASP A 98 3.86 -7.23 12.65
CA ASP A 98 4.51 -8.24 11.79
C ASP A 98 3.54 -9.30 11.26
N ASP A 99 2.48 -9.62 12.00
CA ASP A 99 1.52 -10.68 11.66
C ASP A 99 0.69 -10.38 10.40
N VAL A 100 0.37 -9.11 10.13
CA VAL A 100 -0.40 -8.72 8.93
C VAL A 100 0.53 -8.59 7.72
N MET A 101 1.78 -8.18 7.94
CA MET A 101 2.78 -8.09 6.86
C MET A 101 3.15 -9.45 6.28
N ALA A 102 3.13 -10.53 7.08
CA ALA A 102 3.29 -11.90 6.57
C ALA A 102 2.16 -12.33 5.61
N ALA A 103 0.95 -11.81 5.76
CA ALA A 103 -0.17 -12.06 4.85
C ALA A 103 -0.07 -11.26 3.53
N VAL A 104 0.50 -10.05 3.59
CA VAL A 104 0.75 -9.17 2.44
C VAL A 104 1.99 -9.61 1.65
N ASP A 105 3.07 -10.01 2.33
CA ASP A 105 4.29 -10.56 1.70
C ASP A 105 4.03 -11.93 1.06
N GLY A 106 3.05 -12.71 1.56
CA GLY A 106 2.64 -13.99 0.97
C GLY A 106 1.86 -13.90 -0.35
N THR A 107 1.27 -12.73 -0.64
CA THR A 107 0.47 -12.50 -1.86
C THR A 107 1.24 -11.76 -2.95
N GLY A 108 2.33 -11.06 -2.62
CA GLY A 108 3.34 -10.53 -3.56
C GLY A 108 2.86 -9.51 -4.60
N ASP A 109 1.54 -9.35 -4.76
CA ASP A 109 0.90 -8.52 -5.76
C ASP A 109 -0.30 -7.80 -5.11
N PRO A 110 -0.23 -6.48 -4.89
CA PRO A 110 -1.36 -5.71 -4.38
C PRO A 110 -2.60 -5.81 -5.27
N GLY A 111 -2.47 -6.15 -6.56
CA GLY A 111 -3.59 -6.45 -7.45
C GLY A 111 -4.31 -7.76 -7.09
N LYS A 112 -3.59 -8.77 -6.60
CA LYS A 112 -4.22 -10.01 -6.10
C LYS A 112 -4.98 -9.79 -4.80
N LEU A 113 -4.46 -8.97 -3.90
CA LEU A 113 -5.14 -8.64 -2.64
C LEU A 113 -6.50 -7.98 -2.89
N VAL A 114 -6.57 -7.06 -3.85
CA VAL A 114 -7.83 -6.43 -4.27
C VAL A 114 -8.76 -7.48 -4.90
N ALA A 115 -8.27 -8.32 -5.80
CA ALA A 115 -9.08 -9.35 -6.44
C ALA A 115 -9.62 -10.41 -5.44
N GLU A 116 -8.81 -10.82 -4.46
CA GLU A 116 -9.23 -11.76 -3.41
C GLU A 116 -10.23 -11.14 -2.43
N ALA A 117 -10.07 -9.84 -2.11
CA ALA A 117 -11.03 -9.09 -1.31
C ALA A 117 -12.37 -8.94 -2.03
N GLU A 118 -12.36 -8.62 -3.33
CA GLU A 118 -13.54 -8.58 -4.19
C GLU A 118 -14.24 -9.94 -4.24
N GLN A 119 -13.48 -11.03 -4.43
CA GLN A 119 -14.03 -12.38 -4.48
C GLN A 119 -14.70 -12.79 -3.18
N ARG A 120 -14.07 -12.51 -2.02
CA ARG A 120 -14.66 -12.79 -0.71
C ARG A 120 -15.92 -11.98 -0.46
N PHE A 121 -15.90 -10.70 -0.83
CA PHE A 121 -17.07 -9.83 -0.69
C PHE A 121 -18.23 -10.35 -1.56
N GLN A 122 -17.94 -10.76 -2.79
CA GLN A 122 -18.93 -11.28 -3.74
C GLN A 122 -19.53 -12.61 -3.27
N MET A 123 -18.72 -13.54 -2.75
CA MET A 123 -19.22 -14.78 -2.14
C MET A 123 -20.10 -14.51 -0.92
N SER A 124 -19.72 -13.55 -0.06
CA SER A 124 -20.53 -13.18 1.11
C SER A 124 -21.86 -12.51 0.73
N ALA A 125 -21.87 -11.74 -0.36
CA ALA A 125 -23.07 -11.09 -0.89
C ALA A 125 -24.04 -12.12 -1.47
N ASP A 126 -23.52 -13.12 -2.18
CA ASP A 126 -24.31 -14.23 -2.71
C ASP A 126 -24.90 -15.09 -1.58
N GLU A 127 -24.13 -15.41 -0.53
CA GLU A 127 -24.64 -16.12 0.65
C GLU A 127 -25.72 -15.31 1.41
N ALA A 128 -25.53 -13.99 1.53
CA ALA A 128 -26.52 -13.11 2.14
C ALA A 128 -27.81 -13.06 1.31
N MET A 129 -27.70 -12.97 -0.02
CA MET A 129 -28.84 -13.00 -0.92
C MET A 129 -29.55 -14.36 -0.89
N GLU A 130 -28.82 -15.47 -0.87
CA GLU A 130 -29.40 -16.82 -0.77
C GLU A 130 -30.15 -17.00 0.56
N THR A 131 -29.60 -16.48 1.64
CA THR A 131 -30.23 -16.48 2.96
C THR A 131 -31.54 -15.67 2.96
N LEU A 132 -31.53 -14.50 2.33
CA LEU A 132 -32.72 -13.66 2.17
C LEU A 132 -33.78 -14.33 1.28
N GLU A 133 -33.38 -15.00 0.20
CA GLU A 133 -34.29 -15.77 -0.65
C GLU A 133 -34.91 -16.95 0.10
N ARG A 134 -34.12 -17.64 0.94
CA ARG A 134 -34.58 -18.76 1.77
C ARG A 134 -35.61 -18.31 2.80
N LEU A 135 -35.39 -17.15 3.43
CA LEU A 135 -36.34 -16.52 4.34
C LEU A 135 -37.63 -16.08 3.63
N ARG A 136 -37.51 -15.49 2.43
CA ARG A 136 -38.68 -15.11 1.62
C ARG A 136 -39.51 -16.31 1.18
N ARG A 137 -38.87 -17.46 0.93
CA ARG A 137 -39.53 -18.71 0.55
C ARG A 137 -40.19 -19.43 1.75
N GLN A 138 -39.68 -19.23 2.97
CA GLN A 138 -40.25 -19.79 4.20
C GLN A 138 -41.29 -18.88 4.88
N GLY A 139 -41.28 -17.57 4.63
CA GLY A 139 -42.21 -16.60 5.20
C GLY A 139 -43.49 -16.33 4.39
N GLY A 140 -43.77 -17.11 3.34
CA GLY A 140 -45.01 -17.00 2.57
C GLY A 140 -46.13 -17.87 3.13
N TYR A 141 -46.85 -17.37 4.13
CA TYR A 141 -48.20 -17.81 4.52
C TYR A 141 -49.07 -16.60 4.80
#